data_AF-A0A176EAX9-F1
#
_entry.id   AF-A0A176EAX9-F1
#
_cell.length_a   1.000
_cell.length_b   1.000
_cell.length_c   1.000
_cell.angle_alpha   90.00
_cell.angle_beta   90.00
_cell.angle_gamma   90.00
#
_symmetry.space_group_name_H-M   'P 1'
#
loop_
_entity.id
_entity.type
_entity.pdbx_description
1 polymer ?
#
loop_
_entity_poly.entity_id
_entity_poly.type
_entity_poly.pdbx_seq_one_letter_code
_entity_poly.pdbx_strand_id
1 'polypeptide(L)'
;MILTEIHDRLNALEQDIPDLGNITLDLVVLAEKLLSWMLSDVHVAMERVVLGEATRFPALANKVYEFGFIRTTKLVVRVLQRANEKGEIAVSDPDFAAEQFVSAVILSPFRRAALGITEAGYTPEIAERMDRSVNLFVYGCRPSVADSPSR
;
A
#
# COMPACT_ATOMS: atom_id res chain seq x y z
N MET A 1 3.09 -11.55 19.76
CA MET A 1 4.40 -11.85 19.15
C MET A 1 4.45 -11.43 17.69
N ILE A 2 3.68 -12.01 16.74
CA ILE A 2 3.64 -11.52 15.33
C ILE A 2 2.68 -10.34 15.12
N LEU A 3 1.43 -10.43 15.64
CA LEU A 3 0.47 -9.32 15.55
C LEU A 3 0.98 -8.03 16.24
N THR A 4 1.83 -8.19 17.26
CA THR A 4 2.51 -7.08 17.95
C THR A 4 3.52 -6.39 17.03
N GLU A 5 4.37 -7.15 16.32
CA GLU A 5 5.32 -6.58 15.34
C GLU A 5 4.59 -5.86 14.21
N ILE A 6 3.52 -6.47 13.65
CA ILE A 6 2.66 -5.83 12.64
C ILE A 6 2.10 -4.52 13.19
N HIS A 7 1.61 -4.56 14.42
CA HIS A 7 1.03 -3.39 15.06
C HIS A 7 2.06 -2.26 15.23
N ASP A 8 3.23 -2.57 15.76
CA ASP A 8 4.31 -1.62 16.07
C ASP A 8 4.89 -1.01 14.78
N ARG A 9 5.11 -1.82 13.75
CA ARG A 9 5.60 -1.34 12.44
C ARG A 9 4.61 -0.41 11.77
N LEU A 10 3.33 -0.77 11.77
CA LEU A 10 2.29 0.09 11.23
C LEU A 10 2.15 1.37 12.06
N ASN A 11 2.25 1.32 13.39
CA ASN A 11 2.26 2.53 14.22
C ASN A 11 3.42 3.47 13.87
N ALA A 12 4.62 2.93 13.64
CA ALA A 12 5.77 3.74 13.24
C ALA A 12 5.53 4.40 11.88
N LEU A 13 4.98 3.67 10.90
CA LEU A 13 4.61 4.22 9.60
C LEU A 13 3.47 5.25 9.70
N GLU A 14 2.53 5.05 10.63
CA GLU A 14 1.44 5.96 10.87
C GLU A 14 1.91 7.31 11.43
N GLN A 15 2.95 7.30 12.27
CA GLN A 15 3.58 8.49 12.84
C GLN A 15 4.50 9.22 11.85
N ASP A 16 5.02 8.52 10.85
CA ASP A 16 5.99 9.01 9.88
C ASP A 16 5.45 8.86 8.44
N ILE A 17 4.20 9.27 8.25
CA ILE A 17 3.62 9.41 6.92
C ILE A 17 4.34 10.56 6.21
N PRO A 18 4.91 10.33 5.00
CA PRO A 18 5.59 11.38 4.24
C PRO A 18 4.71 12.61 4.04
N ASP A 19 5.29 13.82 4.04
CA ASP A 19 4.65 15.07 3.60
C ASP A 19 5.66 15.95 2.87
N LEU A 20 6.08 15.48 1.70
CA LEU A 20 7.09 16.10 0.86
C LEU A 20 6.50 17.19 -0.05
N GLY A 21 5.19 17.47 0.05
CA GLY A 21 4.49 18.45 -0.78
C GLY A 21 4.34 18.03 -2.24
N ASN A 22 4.46 16.73 -2.52
CA ASN A 22 4.23 16.15 -3.83
C ASN A 22 3.68 14.74 -3.65
N ILE A 23 2.42 14.53 -4.06
CA ILE A 23 1.73 13.25 -3.92
C ILE A 23 2.49 12.06 -4.52
N THR A 24 3.20 12.27 -5.63
CA THR A 24 3.97 11.18 -6.26
C THR A 24 5.12 10.76 -5.36
N LEU A 25 5.87 11.74 -4.82
CA LEU A 25 6.97 11.45 -3.89
C LEU A 25 6.46 10.86 -2.57
N ASP A 26 5.35 11.37 -2.04
CA ASP A 26 4.74 10.86 -0.81
C ASP A 26 4.35 9.38 -0.96
N LEU A 27 3.70 9.02 -2.07
CA LEU A 27 3.29 7.65 -2.35
C LEU A 27 4.49 6.73 -2.63
N VAL A 28 5.52 7.21 -3.33
CA VAL A 28 6.76 6.46 -3.58
C VAL A 28 7.44 6.11 -2.25
N VAL A 29 7.67 7.09 -1.37
CA VAL A 29 8.34 6.86 -0.09
C VAL A 29 7.52 5.94 0.82
N LEU A 30 6.19 6.14 0.86
CA LEU A 30 5.32 5.26 1.63
C LEU A 30 5.34 3.82 1.09
N ALA A 31 5.26 3.66 -0.24
CA ALA A 31 5.28 2.35 -0.88
C ALA A 31 6.62 1.63 -0.69
N GLU A 32 7.75 2.34 -0.78
CA GLU A 32 9.08 1.79 -0.51
C GLU A 32 9.20 1.24 0.91
N LYS A 33 8.75 2.01 1.91
CA LYS A 33 8.74 1.57 3.32
C LYS A 33 7.87 0.32 3.51
N LEU A 34 6.67 0.31 2.91
CA LEU A 34 5.74 -0.82 2.98
C LEU A 34 6.31 -2.07 2.29
N LEU A 35 6.83 -1.94 1.07
CA LEU A 35 7.38 -3.05 0.31
C LEU A 35 8.64 -3.62 0.95
N SER A 36 9.54 -2.78 1.44
CA SER A 36 10.74 -3.21 2.17
C SER A 36 10.40 -4.07 3.39
N TRP A 37 9.31 -3.73 4.07
CA TRP A 37 8.83 -4.48 5.22
C TRP A 37 8.11 -5.77 4.82
N MET A 38 7.11 -5.67 3.93
CA MET A 38 6.27 -6.83 3.55
C MET A 38 7.02 -7.87 2.73
N LEU A 39 8.01 -7.48 1.92
CA LEU A 39 8.80 -8.42 1.14
C LEU A 39 9.91 -9.09 1.95
N SER A 40 10.06 -8.79 3.25
CA SER A 40 11.00 -9.54 4.09
C SER A 40 10.68 -11.03 4.13
N ASP A 41 11.70 -11.88 4.26
CA ASP A 41 11.54 -13.34 4.34
C ASP A 41 10.48 -13.75 5.38
N VAL A 42 10.48 -13.08 6.53
CA VAL A 42 9.55 -13.34 7.64
C VAL A 42 8.11 -13.06 7.23
N HIS A 43 7.83 -11.94 6.56
CA HIS A 43 6.47 -11.58 6.15
C HIS A 43 5.97 -12.45 4.99
N VAL A 44 6.86 -12.78 4.04
CA VAL A 44 6.53 -13.70 2.94
C VAL A 44 6.22 -15.10 3.48
N ALA A 45 7.02 -15.61 4.43
CA ALA A 45 6.75 -16.89 5.07
C ALA A 45 5.44 -16.87 5.88
N MET A 46 5.17 -15.78 6.60
CA MET A 46 3.92 -15.60 7.34
C MET A 46 2.71 -15.63 6.41
N GLU A 47 2.74 -14.92 5.29
CA GLU A 47 1.65 -14.90 4.31
C GLU A 47 1.33 -16.30 3.79
N ARG A 48 2.36 -17.10 3.48
CA ARG A 48 2.18 -18.50 3.06
C ARG A 48 1.45 -19.32 4.12
N VAL A 49 1.83 -19.18 5.39
CA VAL A 49 1.18 -19.87 6.52
C VAL A 49 -0.28 -19.41 6.64
N VAL A 50 -0.54 -18.10 6.65
CA VAL A 50 -1.88 -17.55 6.79
C VAL A 50 -2.79 -18.02 5.66
N LEU A 51 -2.33 -17.94 4.42
CA LEU A 51 -3.11 -18.39 3.25
C LEU A 51 -3.32 -19.91 3.24
N GLY A 52 -2.31 -20.71 3.59
CA GLY A 52 -2.42 -22.16 3.67
C GLY A 52 -3.39 -22.64 4.76
N GLU A 53 -3.47 -21.89 5.86
CA GLU A 53 -4.28 -22.23 7.04
C GLU A 53 -5.66 -21.54 7.05
N ALA A 54 -5.95 -20.64 6.11
CA ALA A 54 -7.15 -19.80 6.12
C ALA A 54 -8.48 -20.60 6.16
N THR A 55 -8.54 -21.74 5.47
CA THR A 55 -9.75 -22.60 5.47
C THR A 55 -9.98 -23.24 6.85
N ARG A 56 -8.89 -23.61 7.54
CA ARG A 56 -8.95 -24.28 8.85
C ARG A 56 -9.09 -23.28 10.00
N PHE A 57 -8.53 -22.08 9.85
CA PHE A 57 -8.50 -21.04 10.88
C PHE A 57 -8.98 -19.68 10.32
N PRO A 58 -10.25 -19.55 9.91
CA PRO A 58 -10.77 -18.33 9.28
C PRO A 58 -10.69 -17.09 10.18
N ALA A 59 -10.83 -17.26 11.49
CA ALA A 59 -10.69 -16.15 12.44
C ALA A 59 -9.25 -15.57 12.48
N LEU A 60 -8.23 -16.41 12.23
CA LEU A 60 -6.85 -15.94 12.10
C LEU A 60 -6.67 -15.14 10.81
N ALA A 61 -7.15 -15.67 9.69
CA ALA A 61 -7.08 -14.99 8.39
C ALA A 61 -7.76 -13.62 8.44
N ASN A 62 -8.96 -13.52 9.03
CA ASN A 62 -9.66 -12.24 9.20
C ASN A 62 -8.85 -11.25 10.05
N LYS A 63 -8.26 -11.70 11.16
CA LYS A 63 -7.42 -10.83 11.98
C LYS A 63 -6.20 -10.33 11.22
N VAL A 64 -5.51 -11.20 10.48
CA VAL A 64 -4.33 -10.78 9.69
C VAL A 64 -4.75 -9.78 8.61
N TYR A 65 -5.90 -9.99 7.96
CA TYR A 65 -6.44 -9.04 6.99
C TYR A 65 -6.77 -7.68 7.61
N GLU A 66 -7.47 -7.65 8.75
CA GLU A 66 -7.82 -6.41 9.47
C GLU A 66 -6.58 -5.67 9.98
N PHE A 67 -5.63 -6.38 10.59
CA PHE A 67 -4.42 -5.77 11.14
C PHE A 67 -3.41 -5.35 10.07
N GLY A 68 -3.35 -6.06 8.94
CA GLY A 68 -2.45 -5.76 7.83
C GLY A 68 -3.10 -4.86 6.79
N PHE A 69 -3.96 -5.43 5.95
CA PHE A 69 -4.50 -4.77 4.76
C PHE A 69 -5.25 -3.47 5.07
N ILE A 70 -6.20 -3.51 6.02
CA ILE A 70 -7.02 -2.33 6.34
C ILE A 70 -6.14 -1.18 6.87
N ARG A 71 -5.14 -1.49 7.71
CA ARG A 71 -4.24 -0.47 8.27
C ARG A 71 -3.30 0.10 7.22
N THR A 72 -2.73 -0.73 6.36
CA THR A 72 -1.93 -0.26 5.21
C THR A 72 -2.73 0.65 4.29
N THR A 73 -3.99 0.29 4.02
CA THR A 73 -4.91 1.12 3.22
C THR A 73 -5.15 2.47 3.87
N LYS A 74 -5.40 2.52 5.19
CA LYS A 74 -5.59 3.77 5.92
C LYS A 74 -4.38 4.72 5.85
N LEU A 75 -3.15 4.21 5.78
CA LEU A 75 -1.97 5.05 5.57
C LEU A 75 -2.05 5.80 4.24
N VAL A 76 -2.42 5.07 3.17
CA VAL A 76 -2.57 5.63 1.83
C VAL A 76 -3.74 6.61 1.77
N VAL A 77 -4.88 6.29 2.40
CA VAL A 77 -6.03 7.21 2.50
C VAL A 77 -5.62 8.57 3.05
N ARG A 78 -4.82 8.61 4.12
CA ARG A 78 -4.35 9.88 4.71
C ARG A 78 -3.50 10.71 3.74
N VAL A 79 -2.65 10.04 2.95
CA VAL A 79 -1.85 10.71 1.90
C VAL A 79 -2.77 11.26 0.80
N LEU A 80 -3.74 10.48 0.34
CA LEU A 80 -4.69 10.90 -0.71
C LEU A 80 -5.60 12.04 -0.26
N GLN A 81 -6.15 11.98 0.95
CA GLN A 81 -7.00 13.04 1.51
C GLN A 81 -6.26 14.37 1.56
N ARG A 82 -5.03 14.38 2.08
CA ARG A 82 -4.20 15.58 2.13
C ARG A 82 -3.89 16.12 0.74
N ALA A 83 -3.60 15.26 -0.24
CA ALA A 83 -3.34 15.70 -1.61
C ALA A 83 -4.58 16.24 -2.32
N ASN A 84 -5.76 15.67 -2.05
CA ASN A 84 -7.06 16.21 -2.48
C ASN A 84 -7.29 17.62 -1.90
N GLU A 85 -7.07 17.81 -0.59
CA GLU A 85 -7.21 19.11 0.08
C GLU A 85 -6.28 20.17 -0.50
N LYS A 86 -5.07 19.78 -0.92
CA LYS A 86 -4.10 20.63 -1.61
C LYS A 86 -4.39 20.82 -3.11
N GLY A 87 -5.38 20.11 -3.67
CA GLY A 87 -5.74 20.16 -5.09
C GLY A 87 -4.73 19.49 -6.02
N GLU A 88 -3.83 18.65 -5.50
CA GLU A 88 -2.83 17.93 -6.31
C GLU A 88 -3.47 16.79 -7.12
N ILE A 89 -4.58 16.24 -6.63
CA ILE A 89 -5.39 15.19 -7.24
C ILE A 89 -6.88 15.54 -7.08
N ALA A 90 -7.74 14.85 -7.84
CA ALA A 90 -9.18 14.90 -7.68
C ALA A 90 -9.74 13.48 -7.58
N VAL A 91 -9.90 13.00 -6.35
CA VAL A 91 -10.43 11.66 -6.04
C VAL A 91 -11.70 11.83 -5.21
N SER A 92 -12.83 11.35 -5.71
CA SER A 92 -14.12 11.44 -5.00
C SER A 92 -14.25 10.46 -3.84
N ASP A 93 -13.60 9.29 -3.94
CA ASP A 93 -13.58 8.23 -2.93
C ASP A 93 -12.13 7.84 -2.60
N PRO A 94 -11.49 8.52 -1.62
CA PRO A 94 -10.12 8.23 -1.22
C PRO A 94 -9.91 6.81 -0.68
N ASP A 95 -10.92 6.22 -0.03
CA ASP A 95 -10.86 4.86 0.50
C ASP A 95 -10.75 3.85 -0.63
N PHE A 96 -11.65 3.92 -1.62
CA PHE A 96 -11.58 3.07 -2.80
C PHE A 96 -10.25 3.23 -3.55
N ALA A 97 -9.81 4.47 -3.78
CA ALA A 97 -8.57 4.74 -4.49
C ALA A 97 -7.34 4.18 -3.75
N ALA A 98 -7.31 4.31 -2.41
CA ALA A 98 -6.27 3.72 -1.59
C ALA A 98 -6.25 2.19 -1.68
N GLU A 99 -7.41 1.52 -1.69
CA GLU A 99 -7.48 0.06 -1.88
C GLU A 99 -6.90 -0.35 -3.24
N GLN A 100 -7.19 0.41 -4.31
CA GLN A 100 -6.63 0.14 -5.64
C GLN A 100 -5.11 0.31 -5.66
N PHE A 101 -4.61 1.37 -5.02
CA PHE A 101 -3.18 1.60 -4.86
C PHE A 101 -2.50 0.44 -4.14
N VAL A 102 -3.00 0.04 -2.96
CA VAL A 102 -2.44 -1.06 -2.16
C VAL A 102 -2.48 -2.36 -2.95
N SER A 103 -3.59 -2.65 -3.64
CA SER A 103 -3.70 -3.86 -4.45
C SER A 103 -2.67 -3.92 -5.58
N ALA A 104 -2.51 -2.83 -6.32
CA ALA A 104 -1.64 -2.77 -7.50
C ALA A 104 -0.14 -2.67 -7.14
N VAL A 105 0.19 -1.81 -6.18
CA VAL A 105 1.59 -1.46 -5.85
C VAL A 105 2.17 -2.40 -4.80
N ILE A 106 1.36 -2.84 -3.84
CA ILE A 106 1.83 -3.49 -2.60
C ILE A 106 1.51 -5.00 -2.62
N LEU A 107 0.25 -5.38 -2.83
CA LEU A 107 -0.15 -6.80 -2.80
C LEU A 107 0.33 -7.60 -4.01
N SER A 108 0.38 -7.00 -5.21
CA SER A 108 0.86 -7.69 -6.41
C SER A 108 2.27 -8.27 -6.25
N PRO A 109 3.32 -7.49 -5.89
CA PRO A 109 4.66 -8.06 -5.68
C PRO A 109 4.70 -8.99 -4.47
N PHE A 110 3.99 -8.69 -3.37
CA PHE A 110 3.96 -9.53 -2.18
C PHE A 110 3.40 -10.93 -2.48
N ARG A 111 2.31 -11.01 -3.24
CA ARG A 111 1.71 -12.28 -3.68
C ARG A 111 2.67 -13.09 -4.55
N ARG A 112 3.44 -12.44 -5.45
CA ARG A 112 4.44 -13.13 -6.29
C ARG A 112 5.54 -13.76 -5.45
N ALA A 113 6.03 -13.05 -4.43
CA ALA A 113 7.00 -13.59 -3.48
C ALA A 113 6.41 -14.73 -2.64
N ALA A 114 5.18 -14.58 -2.14
CA ALA A 114 4.47 -15.63 -1.40
C ALA A 114 4.28 -16.90 -2.25
N LEU A 115 4.02 -16.77 -3.55
CA LEU A 115 3.90 -17.91 -4.48
C LEU A 115 5.25 -18.49 -4.93
N GLY A 116 6.38 -17.88 -4.55
CA GLY A 116 7.72 -18.30 -4.99
C GLY A 116 8.03 -17.98 -6.45
N ILE A 117 7.24 -17.09 -7.08
CA ILE A 117 7.47 -16.61 -8.46
C ILE A 117 8.63 -15.62 -8.50
N THR A 118 8.81 -14.86 -7.43
CA THR A 118 9.95 -13.98 -7.19
C THR A 118 10.54 -14.31 -5.82
N GLU A 119 11.82 -14.00 -5.64
CA GLU A 119 12.43 -14.08 -4.31
C GLU A 119 11.83 -13.01 -3.37
N ALA A 120 11.95 -13.25 -2.07
CA ALA A 120 11.69 -12.24 -1.06
C ALA A 120 12.80 -11.17 -1.10
N GLY A 121 12.49 -9.98 -0.60
CA GLY A 121 13.37 -8.82 -0.61
C GLY A 121 12.90 -7.73 -1.55
N TYR A 122 13.21 -6.48 -1.19
CA TYR A 122 12.99 -5.32 -2.04
C TYR A 122 14.20 -5.12 -2.96
N THR A 123 13.99 -5.24 -4.28
CA THR A 123 15.05 -5.18 -5.29
C THR A 123 14.90 -3.94 -6.20
N PRO A 124 15.93 -3.56 -6.96
CA PRO A 124 15.83 -2.47 -7.94
C PRO A 124 14.71 -2.67 -8.97
N GLU A 125 14.44 -3.90 -9.38
CA GLU A 125 13.35 -4.21 -10.32
C GLU A 125 11.97 -4.00 -9.70
N ILE A 126 11.83 -4.28 -8.40
CA ILE A 126 10.61 -4.00 -7.63
C ILE A 126 10.45 -2.49 -7.46
N ALA A 127 11.52 -1.75 -7.18
CA ALA A 127 11.51 -0.30 -7.12
C ALA A 127 11.05 0.32 -8.45
N GLU A 128 11.62 -0.10 -9.59
CA GLU A 128 11.23 0.39 -10.93
C GLU A 128 9.77 0.06 -11.25
N ARG A 129 9.28 -1.11 -10.84
CA ARG A 129 7.87 -1.48 -11.00
C ARG A 129 6.96 -0.63 -10.11
N MET A 130 7.37 -0.40 -8.86
CA MET A 130 6.65 0.45 -7.90
C MET A 130 6.53 1.86 -8.46
N ASP A 131 7.63 2.48 -8.90
CA ASP A 131 7.63 3.83 -9.47
C ASP A 131 6.65 3.96 -10.64
N ARG A 132 6.69 3.02 -11.59
CA ARG A 132 5.74 3.01 -12.72
C ARG A 132 4.29 2.88 -12.27
N SER A 133 4.03 2.06 -11.27
CA SER A 133 2.69 1.81 -10.75
C SER A 133 2.15 3.04 -10.00
N VAL A 134 2.99 3.71 -9.20
CA VAL A 134 2.66 4.98 -8.53
C VAL A 134 2.38 6.06 -9.57
N ASN A 135 3.23 6.22 -10.58
CA ASN A 135 3.01 7.20 -11.65
C ASN A 135 1.70 6.95 -12.42
N LEU A 136 1.41 5.69 -12.75
CA LEU A 136 0.16 5.31 -13.41
C LEU A 136 -1.06 5.63 -12.53
N PHE A 137 -0.98 5.32 -11.24
CA PHE A 137 -2.03 5.63 -10.27
C PHE A 137 -2.27 7.13 -10.16
N VAL A 138 -1.23 7.93 -9.90
CA VAL A 138 -1.32 9.38 -9.78
C VAL A 138 -1.85 10.01 -11.07
N TYR A 139 -1.45 9.50 -12.24
CA TYR A 139 -2.00 9.94 -13.52
C TYR A 139 -3.52 9.75 -13.60
N GLY A 140 -4.03 8.60 -13.13
CA GLY A 140 -5.46 8.31 -13.05
C GLY A 140 -6.23 9.14 -12.03
N CYS A 141 -5.55 9.70 -11.03
CA CYS A 141 -6.14 10.57 -10.00
C CYS A 141 -6.13 12.06 -10.36
N ARG A 142 -5.63 12.44 -11.55
CA ARG A 142 -5.58 13.85 -11.94
C ARG A 142 -6.98 14.42 -12.14
N PRO A 143 -7.21 15.71 -11.81
CA PRO A 143 -8.47 16.39 -12.12
C PRO A 143 -8.82 16.25 -13.59
N SER A 144 -10.05 15.80 -13.87
CA SER A 144 -10.56 15.77 -15.24
C SER A 144 -10.76 17.20 -15.75
N VAL A 145 -10.52 17.42 -17.05
CA VAL A 145 -10.81 18.71 -17.70
C VAL A 145 -12.30 19.08 -17.57
N ALA A 146 -13.19 18.09 -17.38
CA ALA A 146 -14.62 18.31 -17.20
C ALA A 146 -15.02 18.90 -15.83
N ASP A 147 -14.14 18.84 -14.81
CA ASP A 147 -14.39 19.38 -13.47
C ASP A 147 -13.88 20.83 -13.30
N SER A 148 -13.36 21.43 -14.37
CA SER A 148 -13.02 22.86 -14.36
C SER A 148 -14.31 23.68 -14.36
N PRO A 149 -14.55 24.57 -13.36
CA PRO A 149 -15.67 25.48 -13.42
C PRO A 149 -15.55 26.31 -14.68
N SER A 150 -16.57 26.25 -15.54
CA SER A 150 -16.72 27.09 -16.71
C SER A 150 -16.48 28.55 -16.31
N ARG A 151 -15.40 29.13 -16.85
CA ARG A 151 -15.09 30.56 -16.69
C ARG A 151 -16.12 31.43 -17.40
#